data_AF-A0A6L8A2Z7-F1
#
_entry.id   AF-A0A6L8A2Z7-F1
#
_cell.length_a   1.000
_cell.length_b   1.000
_cell.length_c   1.000
_cell.angle_alpha   90.00
_cell.angle_beta   90.00
_cell.angle_gamma   90.00
#
_symmetry.space_group_name_H-M   'P 1'
#
loop_
_entity.id
_entity.type
_entity.pdbx_description
1 polymer ?
#
loop_
_entity_poly.entity_id
_entity_poly.type
_entity_poly.pdbx_seq_one_letter_code
_entity_poly.pdbx_strand_id
1 'polypeptide(L)'
;MAYADQEVGKARDRERFRRRTEERIAAGLCPRCGTAPPAPERTMCAPCNEKRNAASRARDARLRAEGKPRRDPVREREYERERSRREAAARQAEGLCVRCGRKPAAPDRSSCEPCLEKRRAADRARYAAGKAAGLPYGGANADAKRRAGRAKSKQRQKTRLEAGLCIRCGQHPPAGGGTTCAPCRKKRQVAEKRQYAERRAAGLCTRCGAPVHDGLSRCAPCAVIDEAGRNPERKNARSRKLYAERRARGLCTACGTPSQGASRCAPCAEKSYHGSAHFKGIPVWDPSFTVIELDTGREHGPFDSEADVALCLAFEKLDRNRVEVVSDASPMASLTSWG
;
A
#
# COMPACT_ATOMS: atom_id res chain seq x y z
N MET A 1 -56.73 16.88 -28.54
CA MET A 1 -56.95 15.50 -29.03
C MET A 1 -55.75 14.67 -28.60
N ALA A 2 -55.91 13.73 -27.67
CA ALA A 2 -54.82 12.83 -27.29
C ALA A 2 -54.59 11.83 -28.45
N TYR A 3 -53.39 11.81 -29.02
CA TYR A 3 -53.02 10.79 -29.99
C TYR A 3 -53.13 9.42 -29.33
N ALA A 4 -53.84 8.47 -29.96
CA ALA A 4 -53.92 7.10 -29.47
C ALA A 4 -52.51 6.54 -29.27
N ASP A 5 -52.33 5.83 -28.15
CA ASP A 5 -51.04 5.22 -27.80
C ASP A 5 -50.56 4.33 -28.94
N GLN A 6 -49.42 4.71 -29.52
CA GLN A 6 -48.82 4.03 -30.66
C GLN A 6 -48.49 2.56 -30.34
N GLU A 7 -48.19 2.23 -29.08
CA GLU A 7 -47.91 0.86 -28.67
C GLU A 7 -49.17 0.00 -28.61
N VAL A 8 -50.31 0.57 -28.21
CA VAL A 8 -51.61 -0.12 -28.25
C VAL A 8 -52.01 -0.46 -29.69
N GLY A 9 -51.79 0.47 -30.63
CA GLY A 9 -52.00 0.21 -32.06
C GLY A 9 -51.13 -0.92 -32.58
N LYS A 10 -49.82 -0.88 -32.32
CA LYS A 10 -48.86 -1.93 -32.72
C LYS A 10 -49.23 -3.29 -32.10
N ALA A 11 -49.68 -3.33 -30.85
CA ALA A 11 -50.08 -4.57 -30.18
C ALA A 11 -51.30 -5.22 -30.87
N ARG A 12 -52.32 -4.42 -31.19
CA ARG A 12 -53.51 -4.87 -31.94
C ARG A 12 -53.16 -5.38 -33.33
N ASP A 13 -52.24 -4.74 -34.04
CA ASP A 13 -51.77 -5.20 -35.35
C ASP A 13 -51.01 -6.53 -35.28
N ARG A 14 -50.17 -6.70 -34.25
CA ARG A 14 -49.47 -7.98 -34.01
C ARG A 14 -50.46 -9.10 -33.70
N GLU A 15 -51.50 -8.82 -32.91
CA GLU A 15 -52.56 -9.78 -32.62
C GLU A 15 -53.36 -10.16 -33.86
N ARG A 16 -53.81 -9.18 -34.64
CA ARG A 16 -54.50 -9.40 -35.93
C ARG A 16 -53.65 -10.24 -36.89
N PHE A 17 -52.35 -9.96 -36.95
CA PHE A 17 -51.41 -10.73 -37.78
C PHE A 17 -51.25 -12.17 -37.28
N ARG A 18 -51.15 -12.39 -35.96
CA ARG A 18 -51.09 -13.74 -35.35
C ARG A 18 -52.34 -14.55 -35.68
N ARG A 19 -53.52 -13.98 -35.42
CA ARG A 19 -54.81 -14.65 -35.71
C ARG A 19 -54.94 -15.08 -37.18
N ARG A 20 -54.65 -14.16 -38.12
CA ARG A 20 -54.65 -14.47 -39.57
C ARG A 20 -53.64 -15.55 -39.95
N THR A 21 -52.50 -15.58 -39.27
CA THR A 21 -51.45 -16.59 -39.50
C THR A 21 -51.92 -17.96 -39.04
N GLU A 22 -52.54 -18.04 -37.86
CA GLU A 22 -53.12 -19.27 -37.30
C GLU A 22 -54.25 -19.81 -38.17
N GLU A 23 -55.19 -18.97 -38.59
CA GLU A 23 -56.29 -19.34 -39.51
C GLU A 23 -55.76 -19.94 -40.82
N ARG A 24 -54.70 -19.35 -41.40
CA ARG A 24 -54.07 -19.88 -42.64
C ARG A 24 -53.38 -21.21 -42.41
N ILE A 25 -52.66 -21.37 -41.30
CA ILE A 25 -51.99 -22.63 -40.95
C ILE A 25 -53.03 -23.73 -40.74
N ALA A 26 -54.13 -23.44 -40.02
CA ALA A 26 -55.23 -24.37 -39.79
C ALA A 26 -55.90 -24.81 -41.11
N ALA A 27 -56.00 -23.91 -42.08
CA ALA A 27 -56.50 -24.21 -43.43
C ALA A 27 -55.46 -24.92 -44.34
N GLY A 28 -54.26 -25.24 -43.85
CA GLY A 28 -53.19 -25.84 -44.65
C GLY A 28 -52.56 -24.90 -45.69
N LEU A 29 -52.74 -23.59 -45.54
CA LEU A 29 -52.26 -22.56 -46.44
C LEU A 29 -50.98 -21.90 -45.92
N CYS A 30 -50.16 -21.38 -46.84
CA CYS A 30 -48.94 -20.67 -46.49
C CYS A 30 -49.26 -19.43 -45.61
N PRO A 31 -48.64 -19.27 -44.43
CA PRO A 31 -48.94 -18.18 -43.50
C PRO A 31 -48.70 -16.78 -44.09
N ARG A 32 -47.80 -16.68 -45.07
CA ARG A 32 -47.44 -15.41 -45.72
C ARG A 32 -48.44 -14.95 -46.79
N CYS A 33 -48.63 -15.72 -47.85
CA CYS A 33 -49.56 -15.36 -48.94
C CYS A 33 -51.00 -15.80 -48.68
N GLY A 34 -51.23 -16.90 -47.97
CA GLY A 34 -52.54 -17.51 -47.76
C GLY A 34 -53.16 -18.13 -49.01
N THR A 35 -52.37 -18.43 -50.06
CA THR A 35 -52.90 -18.91 -51.36
C THR A 35 -52.50 -20.34 -51.70
N ALA A 36 -51.24 -20.72 -51.46
CA ALA A 36 -50.71 -22.04 -51.78
C ALA A 36 -50.32 -22.77 -50.48
N PRO A 37 -50.38 -24.11 -50.44
CA PRO A 37 -49.91 -24.87 -49.30
C PRO A 37 -48.40 -24.66 -49.07
N PRO A 38 -47.91 -24.83 -47.84
CA PRO A 38 -46.48 -24.84 -47.58
C PRO A 38 -45.76 -25.94 -48.38
N ALA A 39 -44.53 -25.68 -48.78
CA ALA A 39 -43.70 -26.72 -49.40
C ALA A 39 -43.37 -27.83 -48.37
N PRO A 40 -43.08 -29.07 -48.81
CA PRO A 40 -42.70 -30.16 -47.91
C PRO A 40 -41.57 -29.73 -46.96
N GLU A 41 -41.71 -30.07 -45.67
CA GLU A 41 -40.75 -29.75 -44.60
C GLU A 41 -40.51 -28.24 -44.36
N ARG A 42 -41.38 -27.36 -44.87
CA ARG A 42 -41.22 -25.90 -44.76
C ARG A 42 -42.48 -25.24 -44.21
N THR A 43 -42.31 -24.06 -43.63
CA THR A 43 -43.42 -23.27 -43.08
C THR A 43 -44.05 -22.31 -44.09
N MET A 44 -43.56 -22.22 -45.32
CA MET A 44 -44.06 -21.32 -46.37
C MET A 44 -44.11 -22.02 -47.73
N CYS A 45 -44.95 -21.54 -48.63
CA CYS A 45 -44.96 -22.00 -50.01
C CYS A 45 -43.64 -21.64 -50.72
N ALA A 46 -43.29 -22.39 -51.77
CA ALA A 46 -42.04 -22.18 -52.51
C ALA A 46 -41.85 -20.75 -53.03
N PRO A 47 -42.85 -20.08 -53.64
CA PRO A 47 -42.71 -18.68 -54.11
C PRO A 47 -42.41 -17.70 -52.98
N CYS A 48 -43.10 -17.80 -51.84
CA CYS A 48 -42.87 -16.94 -50.68
C CYS A 48 -41.49 -17.18 -50.08
N ASN A 49 -41.02 -18.43 -50.05
CA ASN A 49 -39.70 -18.75 -49.54
C ASN A 49 -38.60 -18.19 -50.45
N GLU A 50 -38.75 -18.30 -51.78
CA GLU A 50 -37.77 -17.74 -52.71
C GLU A 50 -37.72 -16.21 -52.63
N LYS A 51 -38.89 -15.55 -52.53
CA LYS A 51 -38.96 -14.11 -52.30
C LYS A 51 -38.26 -13.69 -51.00
N ARG A 52 -38.43 -14.46 -49.91
CA ARG A 52 -37.72 -14.22 -48.63
C ARG A 52 -36.20 -14.38 -48.80
N ASN A 53 -35.78 -15.44 -49.48
CA ASN A 53 -34.35 -15.73 -49.71
C ASN A 53 -33.70 -14.66 -50.58
N ALA A 54 -34.36 -14.23 -51.66
CA ALA A 54 -33.92 -13.13 -52.51
C ALA A 54 -33.73 -11.83 -51.72
N ALA A 55 -34.70 -11.46 -50.86
CA ALA A 55 -34.58 -10.28 -50.00
C ALA A 55 -33.43 -10.40 -48.97
N SER A 56 -33.18 -11.60 -48.44
CA SER A 56 -32.03 -11.85 -47.56
C SER A 56 -30.71 -11.70 -48.31
N ARG A 57 -30.58 -12.29 -49.50
CA ARG A 57 -29.39 -12.18 -50.34
C ARG A 57 -29.11 -10.72 -50.73
N ALA A 58 -30.15 -9.97 -51.11
CA ALA A 58 -30.04 -8.54 -51.44
C ALA A 58 -29.57 -7.71 -50.24
N ARG A 59 -30.09 -7.97 -49.04
CA ARG A 59 -29.64 -7.31 -47.80
C ARG A 59 -28.18 -7.62 -47.51
N ASP A 60 -27.77 -8.88 -47.59
CA ASP A 60 -26.40 -9.29 -47.33
C ASP A 60 -25.44 -8.70 -48.38
N ALA A 61 -25.83 -8.64 -49.66
CA ALA A 61 -25.08 -7.97 -50.71
C ALA A 61 -24.88 -6.48 -50.41
N ARG A 62 -25.94 -5.78 -49.98
CA ARG A 62 -25.86 -4.37 -49.57
C ARG A 62 -24.91 -4.17 -48.39
N LEU A 63 -25.02 -5.01 -47.34
CA LEU A 63 -24.13 -4.91 -46.17
C LEU A 63 -22.66 -5.14 -46.55
N ARG A 64 -22.39 -6.11 -47.45
CA ARG A 64 -21.04 -6.32 -47.99
C ARG A 64 -20.53 -5.12 -48.78
N ALA A 65 -21.36 -4.53 -49.65
CA ALA A 65 -21.00 -3.34 -50.42
C ALA A 65 -20.71 -2.13 -49.51
N GLU A 66 -21.43 -2.01 -48.39
CA GLU A 66 -21.21 -0.96 -47.37
C GLU A 66 -20.05 -1.28 -46.41
N GLY A 67 -19.37 -2.43 -46.54
CA GLY A 67 -18.34 -2.88 -45.59
C GLY A 67 -18.86 -3.15 -44.17
N LYS A 68 -20.18 -3.24 -43.99
CA LYS A 68 -20.81 -3.46 -42.69
C LYS A 68 -20.92 -4.96 -42.42
N PRO A 69 -20.55 -5.43 -41.22
CA PRO A 69 -20.72 -6.82 -40.86
C PRO A 69 -22.22 -7.16 -40.76
N ARG A 70 -22.59 -8.41 -41.09
CA ARG A 70 -23.98 -8.90 -41.02
C ARG A 70 -24.57 -8.80 -39.61
N ARG A 71 -23.69 -8.89 -38.60
CA ARG A 71 -24.00 -8.78 -37.17
C ARG A 71 -22.92 -7.93 -36.52
N ASP A 72 -23.26 -7.27 -35.43
CA ASP A 72 -22.26 -6.58 -34.60
C ASP A 72 -21.24 -7.61 -34.07
N PRO A 73 -19.93 -7.48 -34.42
CA PRO A 73 -18.90 -8.44 -34.04
C PRO A 73 -18.67 -8.50 -32.52
N VAL A 74 -18.96 -7.42 -31.78
CA VAL A 74 -18.86 -7.42 -30.32
C VAL A 74 -19.97 -8.29 -29.74
N ARG A 75 -21.21 -8.07 -30.19
CA ARG A 75 -22.38 -8.83 -29.74
C ARG A 75 -22.30 -10.31 -30.11
N GLU A 76 -21.74 -10.63 -31.28
CA GLU A 76 -21.48 -12.01 -31.69
C GLU A 76 -20.48 -12.71 -30.77
N ARG A 77 -19.35 -12.06 -30.47
CA ARG A 77 -18.35 -12.58 -29.53
C ARG A 77 -18.91 -12.75 -28.11
N GLU A 78 -19.77 -11.83 -27.65
CA GLU A 78 -20.43 -11.95 -26.35
C GLU A 78 -21.37 -13.15 -26.30
N TYR A 79 -22.20 -13.32 -27.33
CA TYR A 79 -23.09 -14.47 -27.46
C TYR A 79 -22.31 -15.80 -27.49
N GLU A 80 -21.22 -15.89 -28.24
CA GLU A 80 -20.35 -17.07 -28.29
C GLU A 80 -19.72 -17.38 -26.93
N ARG A 81 -19.25 -16.35 -26.20
CA ARG A 81 -18.72 -16.50 -24.84
C ARG A 81 -19.78 -16.99 -23.87
N GLU A 82 -21.00 -16.47 -23.97
CA GLU A 82 -22.11 -16.89 -23.13
C GLU A 82 -22.52 -18.34 -23.42
N ARG A 83 -22.69 -18.69 -24.69
CA ARG A 83 -22.95 -20.06 -25.14
C ARG A 83 -21.87 -21.02 -24.64
N SER A 84 -20.59 -20.68 -24.83
CA SER A 84 -19.46 -21.49 -24.37
C SER A 84 -19.47 -21.69 -22.84
N ARG A 85 -19.82 -20.65 -22.07
CA ARG A 85 -20.00 -20.76 -20.61
C ARG A 85 -21.13 -21.72 -20.23
N ARG A 86 -22.30 -21.62 -20.89
CA ARG A 86 -23.44 -22.51 -20.64
C ARG A 86 -23.10 -23.96 -20.96
N GLU A 87 -22.46 -24.22 -22.11
CA GLU A 87 -22.03 -25.57 -22.50
C GLU A 87 -20.98 -26.13 -21.54
N ALA A 88 -20.01 -25.32 -21.10
CA ALA A 88 -19.02 -25.75 -20.13
C ALA A 88 -19.65 -26.09 -18.77
N ALA A 89 -20.61 -25.28 -18.31
CA ALA A 89 -21.34 -25.52 -17.08
C ALA A 89 -22.20 -26.80 -17.16
N ALA A 90 -22.91 -27.01 -18.27
CA ALA A 90 -23.68 -28.23 -18.51
C ALA A 90 -22.79 -29.49 -18.49
N ARG A 91 -21.67 -29.47 -19.22
CA ARG A 91 -20.69 -30.57 -19.21
C ARG A 91 -20.14 -30.82 -17.80
N GLN A 92 -19.84 -29.77 -17.05
CA GLN A 92 -19.34 -29.90 -15.69
C GLN A 92 -20.38 -30.52 -14.75
N ALA A 93 -21.66 -30.15 -14.88
CA ALA A 93 -22.76 -30.73 -14.12
C ALA A 93 -22.95 -32.23 -14.43
N GLU A 94 -22.73 -32.63 -15.69
CA GLU A 94 -22.75 -34.03 -16.14
C GLU A 94 -21.46 -34.80 -15.79
N GLY A 95 -20.47 -34.16 -15.16
CA GLY A 95 -19.17 -34.79 -14.87
C GLY A 95 -18.32 -35.05 -16.11
N LEU A 96 -18.64 -34.41 -17.24
CA LEU A 96 -17.90 -34.52 -18.51
C LEU A 96 -16.77 -33.50 -18.61
N CYS A 97 -15.75 -33.85 -19.39
CA CYS A 97 -14.66 -32.95 -19.74
C CYS A 97 -15.18 -31.70 -20.45
N VAL A 98 -14.97 -30.51 -19.87
CA VAL A 98 -15.43 -29.24 -20.45
C VAL A 98 -14.83 -28.94 -21.82
N ARG A 99 -13.68 -29.55 -22.15
CA ARG A 99 -12.93 -29.33 -23.39
C ARG A 99 -13.40 -30.20 -24.56
N CYS A 100 -13.63 -31.49 -24.34
CA CYS A 100 -14.04 -32.41 -25.40
C CYS A 100 -15.51 -32.83 -25.34
N GLY A 101 -16.15 -32.73 -24.16
CA GLY A 101 -17.54 -33.13 -23.94
C GLY A 101 -17.83 -34.63 -24.14
N ARG A 102 -16.81 -35.49 -24.27
CA ARG A 102 -16.98 -36.92 -24.63
C ARG A 102 -16.59 -37.90 -23.53
N LYS A 103 -15.64 -37.53 -22.67
CA LYS A 103 -15.08 -38.39 -21.63
C LYS A 103 -15.38 -37.78 -20.26
N PRO A 104 -15.53 -38.60 -19.20
CA PRO A 104 -15.64 -38.08 -17.84
C PRO A 104 -14.42 -37.23 -17.50
N ALA A 105 -14.63 -36.19 -16.70
CA ALA A 105 -13.54 -35.39 -16.17
C ALA A 105 -12.68 -36.21 -15.21
N ALA A 106 -11.38 -35.91 -15.12
CA ALA A 106 -10.53 -36.54 -14.12
C ALA A 106 -10.97 -36.12 -12.69
N PRO A 107 -10.72 -36.93 -11.66
CA PRO A 107 -11.06 -36.58 -10.27
C PRO A 107 -10.51 -35.20 -9.89
N ASP A 108 -11.36 -34.35 -9.28
CA ASP A 108 -11.05 -32.97 -8.88
C ASP A 108 -10.58 -32.03 -10.01
N ARG A 109 -10.93 -32.35 -11.27
CA ARG A 109 -10.58 -31.55 -12.45
C ARG A 109 -11.82 -31.33 -13.33
N SER A 110 -11.76 -30.31 -14.19
CA SER A 110 -12.80 -30.02 -15.19
C SER A 110 -12.53 -30.67 -16.56
N SER A 111 -11.40 -31.34 -16.74
CA SER A 111 -10.99 -31.93 -18.03
C SER A 111 -10.59 -33.39 -17.84
N CYS A 112 -10.76 -34.21 -18.88
CA CYS A 112 -10.32 -35.60 -18.89
C CYS A 112 -8.79 -35.69 -19.05
N GLU A 113 -8.20 -36.81 -18.60
CA GLU A 113 -6.75 -37.03 -18.63
C GLU A 113 -6.13 -36.88 -20.04
N PRO A 114 -6.75 -37.37 -21.13
CA PRO A 114 -6.21 -37.15 -22.48
C PRO A 114 -6.14 -35.67 -22.89
N CYS A 115 -7.15 -34.88 -22.48
CA CYS A 115 -7.17 -33.44 -22.75
C CYS A 115 -6.17 -32.66 -21.88
N LEU A 116 -5.94 -33.12 -20.65
CA LEU A 116 -4.89 -32.61 -19.77
C LEU A 116 -3.51 -32.93 -20.36
N GLU A 117 -3.26 -34.16 -20.81
CA GLU A 117 -1.97 -34.51 -21.40
C GLU A 117 -1.70 -33.76 -22.70
N LYS A 118 -2.71 -33.63 -23.57
CA LYS A 118 -2.60 -32.77 -24.76
C LYS A 118 -2.25 -31.32 -24.41
N ARG A 119 -2.78 -30.79 -23.29
CA ARG A 119 -2.42 -29.45 -22.79
C ARG A 119 -0.98 -29.42 -22.28
N ARG A 120 -0.57 -30.40 -21.46
CA ARG A 120 0.80 -30.50 -20.95
C ARG A 120 1.80 -30.61 -22.09
N ALA A 121 1.52 -31.41 -23.11
CA ALA A 121 2.35 -31.53 -24.32
C ALA A 121 2.47 -30.20 -25.08
N ALA A 122 1.36 -29.49 -25.29
CA ALA A 122 1.38 -28.16 -25.93
C ALA A 122 2.13 -27.11 -25.09
N ASP A 123 2.01 -27.17 -23.76
CA ASP A 123 2.78 -26.31 -22.86
C ASP A 123 4.28 -26.66 -22.95
N ARG A 124 4.68 -27.93 -22.88
CA ARG A 124 6.07 -28.40 -23.07
C ARG A 124 6.65 -27.93 -24.41
N ALA A 125 5.90 -28.09 -25.50
CA ALA A 125 6.33 -27.63 -26.83
C ALA A 125 6.54 -26.11 -26.88
N ARG A 126 5.63 -25.34 -26.26
CA ARG A 126 5.77 -23.87 -26.15
C ARG A 126 6.99 -23.47 -25.33
N TYR A 127 7.27 -24.17 -24.22
CA TYR A 127 8.47 -23.94 -23.42
C TYR A 127 9.73 -24.29 -24.18
N ALA A 128 9.75 -25.42 -24.91
CA ALA A 128 10.88 -25.82 -25.75
C ALA A 128 11.15 -24.80 -26.86
N ALA A 129 10.11 -24.35 -27.57
CA ALA A 129 10.21 -23.31 -28.59
C ALA A 129 10.72 -21.98 -28.01
N GLY A 130 10.20 -21.58 -26.86
CA GLY A 130 10.68 -20.38 -26.15
C GLY A 130 12.15 -20.49 -25.75
N LYS A 131 12.57 -21.64 -25.22
CA LYS A 131 13.97 -21.91 -24.87
C LYS A 131 14.88 -21.87 -26.11
N ALA A 132 14.46 -22.49 -27.22
CA ALA A 132 15.20 -22.46 -28.48
C ALA A 132 15.34 -21.05 -29.04
N ALA A 133 14.33 -20.19 -28.85
CA ALA A 133 14.36 -18.78 -29.23
C ALA A 133 15.11 -17.86 -28.24
N GLY A 134 15.77 -18.42 -27.21
CA GLY A 134 16.45 -17.63 -26.17
C GLY A 134 15.51 -16.83 -25.27
N LEU A 135 14.20 -17.10 -25.30
CA LEU A 135 13.24 -16.45 -24.42
C LEU A 135 13.40 -17.00 -22.99
N PRO A 136 13.39 -16.13 -21.96
CA PRO A 136 13.41 -16.58 -20.58
C PRO A 136 12.17 -17.42 -20.23
N TYR A 137 12.30 -18.27 -19.20
CA TYR A 137 11.32 -19.28 -18.82
C TYR A 137 9.86 -18.79 -18.87
N GLY A 138 9.06 -19.41 -19.74
CA GLY A 138 7.66 -19.06 -19.96
C GLY A 138 7.39 -18.12 -21.14
N GLY A 139 8.40 -17.82 -21.97
CA GLY A 139 8.24 -17.04 -23.21
C GLY A 139 7.97 -15.55 -22.98
N ALA A 140 7.97 -15.08 -21.73
CA ALA A 140 7.80 -13.69 -21.37
C ALA A 140 9.08 -13.19 -20.68
N ASN A 141 9.61 -12.05 -21.13
CA ASN A 141 10.74 -11.40 -20.47
C ASN A 141 10.44 -11.22 -18.97
N ALA A 142 11.22 -11.90 -18.11
CA ALA A 142 10.97 -11.95 -16.67
C ALA A 142 10.96 -10.54 -16.05
N ASP A 143 11.81 -9.64 -16.56
CA ASP A 143 11.83 -8.25 -16.14
C ASP A 143 10.63 -7.47 -16.66
N ALA A 144 10.17 -7.72 -17.89
CA ALA A 144 8.93 -7.13 -18.39
C ALA A 144 7.73 -7.55 -17.51
N LYS A 145 7.64 -8.84 -17.14
CA LYS A 145 6.62 -9.35 -16.21
C LYS A 145 6.74 -8.70 -14.83
N ARG A 146 7.96 -8.54 -14.31
CA ARG A 146 8.24 -7.88 -13.03
C ARG A 146 7.86 -6.39 -13.07
N ARG A 147 8.20 -5.67 -14.13
CA ARG A 147 7.83 -4.26 -14.38
C ARG A 147 6.30 -4.11 -14.46
N ALA A 148 5.63 -4.95 -15.24
CA ALA A 148 4.18 -4.97 -15.35
C ALA A 148 3.50 -5.27 -14.00
N GLY A 149 4.04 -6.20 -13.21
CA GLY A 149 3.58 -6.49 -11.85
C GLY A 149 3.71 -5.29 -10.92
N ARG A 150 4.86 -4.59 -10.95
CA ARG A 150 5.08 -3.35 -10.18
C ARG A 150 4.11 -2.25 -10.62
N ALA A 151 3.90 -2.06 -11.92
CA ALA A 151 2.95 -1.07 -12.46
C ALA A 151 1.51 -1.35 -11.98
N LYS A 152 1.05 -2.60 -12.09
CA LYS A 152 -0.27 -3.01 -11.56
C LYS A 152 -0.38 -2.79 -10.04
N SER A 153 0.69 -3.06 -9.29
CA SER A 153 0.71 -2.81 -7.84
C SER A 153 0.61 -1.33 -7.51
N LYS A 154 1.34 -0.47 -8.24
CA LYS A 154 1.24 1.00 -8.10
C LYS A 154 -0.17 1.50 -8.42
N GLN A 155 -0.76 1.01 -9.51
CA GLN A 155 -2.13 1.38 -9.89
C GLN A 155 -3.14 1.00 -8.80
N ARG A 156 -3.07 -0.23 -8.26
CA ARG A 156 -3.93 -0.64 -7.13
C ARG A 156 -3.75 0.23 -5.89
N GLN A 157 -2.52 0.64 -5.57
CA GLN A 157 -2.27 1.54 -4.45
C GLN A 157 -2.88 2.91 -4.69
N LYS A 158 -2.72 3.46 -5.91
CA LYS A 158 -3.31 4.74 -6.32
C LYS A 158 -4.84 4.70 -6.23
N THR A 159 -5.49 3.71 -6.85
CA THR A 159 -6.95 3.55 -6.80
C THR A 159 -7.47 3.39 -5.36
N ARG A 160 -6.73 2.68 -4.48
CA ARG A 160 -7.10 2.57 -3.06
C ARG A 160 -6.97 3.89 -2.32
N LEU A 161 -5.90 4.65 -2.56
CA LEU A 161 -5.73 5.97 -1.95
C LEU A 161 -6.82 6.95 -2.41
N GLU A 162 -7.13 6.98 -3.70
CA GLU A 162 -8.21 7.81 -4.27
C GLU A 162 -9.59 7.44 -3.69
N ALA A 163 -9.83 6.15 -3.44
CA ALA A 163 -11.04 5.68 -2.77
C ALA A 163 -11.03 5.86 -1.23
N GLY A 164 -9.99 6.47 -0.64
CA GLY A 164 -9.88 6.62 0.80
C GLY A 164 -9.67 5.31 1.56
N LEU A 165 -9.15 4.26 0.90
CA LEU A 165 -8.96 2.92 1.44
C LEU A 165 -7.49 2.61 1.75
N CYS A 166 -7.27 1.74 2.73
CA CYS A 166 -5.95 1.26 3.11
C CYS A 166 -5.22 0.59 1.94
N ILE A 167 -3.97 1.02 1.66
CA ILE A 167 -3.19 0.47 0.54
C ILE A 167 -2.83 -1.02 0.68
N ARG A 168 -2.84 -1.55 1.91
CA ARG A 168 -2.54 -2.96 2.23
C ARG A 168 -3.77 -3.85 2.02
N CYS A 169 -4.81 -3.72 2.85
CA CYS A 169 -6.00 -4.58 2.77
C CYS A 169 -7.03 -4.12 1.73
N GLY A 170 -7.13 -2.81 1.46
CA GLY A 170 -8.17 -2.25 0.58
C GLY A 170 -9.59 -2.29 1.17
N GLN A 171 -9.73 -2.45 2.49
CA GLN A 171 -11.04 -2.65 3.15
C GLN A 171 -11.44 -1.52 4.10
N HIS A 172 -10.48 -0.91 4.81
CA HIS A 172 -10.75 0.11 5.84
C HIS A 172 -10.05 1.42 5.50
N PRO A 173 -10.57 2.57 5.95
CA PRO A 173 -9.89 3.85 5.78
C PRO A 173 -8.55 3.88 6.53
N PRO A 174 -7.57 4.66 6.06
CA PRO A 174 -6.30 4.83 6.75
C PRO A 174 -6.48 5.56 8.09
N ALA A 175 -5.67 5.21 9.09
CA ALA A 175 -5.72 5.85 10.41
C ALA A 175 -4.77 7.06 10.48
N GLY A 176 -5.25 8.18 11.03
CA GLY A 176 -4.43 9.35 11.39
C GLY A 176 -3.68 9.99 10.22
N GLY A 177 -4.33 10.13 9.05
CA GLY A 177 -3.73 10.72 7.86
C GLY A 177 -2.64 9.86 7.18
N GLY A 178 -2.45 8.61 7.62
CA GLY A 178 -1.54 7.67 6.98
C GLY A 178 -2.08 7.07 5.67
N THR A 179 -1.43 6.00 5.18
CA THR A 179 -1.89 5.22 4.01
C THR A 179 -2.41 3.84 4.39
N THR A 180 -2.29 3.45 5.66
CA THR A 180 -2.68 2.13 6.17
C THR A 180 -3.69 2.23 7.31
N CYS A 181 -4.66 1.31 7.34
CA CYS A 181 -5.61 1.20 8.45
C CYS A 181 -4.93 0.71 9.74
N ALA A 182 -5.57 0.99 10.89
CA ALA A 182 -5.06 0.59 12.20
C ALA A 182 -4.81 -0.94 12.34
N PRO A 183 -5.70 -1.84 11.87
CA PRO A 183 -5.44 -3.29 11.93
C PRO A 183 -4.18 -3.72 11.16
N CYS A 184 -4.02 -3.23 9.93
CA CYS A 184 -2.84 -3.52 9.12
C CYS A 184 -1.56 -2.94 9.75
N ARG A 185 -1.64 -1.74 10.35
CA ARG A 185 -0.53 -1.13 11.08
C ARG A 185 -0.12 -1.97 12.30
N LYS A 186 -1.08 -2.41 13.12
CA LYS A 186 -0.84 -3.28 14.28
C LYS A 186 -0.22 -4.62 13.87
N LYS A 187 -0.77 -5.27 12.84
CA LYS A 187 -0.23 -6.52 12.29
C LYS A 187 1.22 -6.35 11.81
N ARG A 188 1.52 -5.25 11.13
CA ARG A 188 2.88 -4.92 10.69
C ARG A 188 3.82 -4.71 11.88
N GLN A 189 3.40 -3.95 12.91
CA GLN A 189 4.21 -3.70 14.11
C GLN A 189 4.53 -5.00 14.86
N VAL A 190 3.56 -5.91 15.01
CA VAL A 190 3.79 -7.23 15.64
C VAL A 190 4.81 -8.03 14.83
N ALA A 191 4.67 -8.07 13.51
CA ALA A 191 5.63 -8.77 12.64
C ALA A 191 7.04 -8.14 12.70
N GLU A 192 7.15 -6.81 12.70
CA GLU A 192 8.43 -6.10 12.82
C GLU A 192 9.10 -6.34 14.18
N LYS A 193 8.34 -6.33 15.28
CA LYS A 193 8.85 -6.65 16.62
C LYS A 193 9.35 -8.09 16.71
N ARG A 194 8.57 -9.04 16.17
CA ARG A 194 8.95 -10.46 16.12
C ARG A 194 10.24 -10.65 15.31
N GLN A 195 10.30 -10.09 14.10
CA GLN A 195 11.49 -10.18 13.25
C GLN A 195 12.71 -9.52 13.91
N TYR A 196 12.54 -8.41 14.60
CA TYR A 196 13.60 -7.75 15.36
C TYR A 196 14.13 -8.67 16.48
N ALA A 197 13.23 -9.27 17.27
CA ALA A 197 13.60 -10.18 18.35
C ALA A 197 14.28 -11.45 17.82
N GLU A 198 13.73 -12.09 16.79
CA GLU A 198 14.32 -13.26 16.12
C GLU A 198 15.73 -12.96 15.59
N ARG A 199 15.91 -11.82 14.91
CA ARG A 199 17.23 -11.41 14.42
C ARG A 199 18.20 -11.17 15.57
N ARG A 200 17.79 -10.48 16.63
CA ARG A 200 18.65 -10.25 17.79
C ARG A 200 19.05 -11.55 18.48
N ALA A 201 18.11 -12.46 18.70
CA ALA A 201 18.37 -13.76 19.33
C ALA A 201 19.33 -14.61 18.48
N ALA A 202 19.25 -14.51 17.15
CA ALA A 202 20.15 -15.19 16.23
C ALA A 202 21.51 -14.49 16.01
N GLY A 203 21.80 -13.38 16.72
CA GLY A 203 23.02 -12.61 16.51
C GLY A 203 23.10 -11.95 15.13
N LEU A 204 21.94 -11.64 14.52
CA LEU A 204 21.84 -11.06 13.18
C LEU A 204 21.47 -9.57 13.23
N CYS A 205 22.01 -8.84 12.25
CA CYS A 205 21.82 -7.42 12.08
C CYS A 205 20.34 -7.13 11.81
N THR A 206 19.74 -6.30 12.66
CA THR A 206 18.32 -5.96 12.58
C THR A 206 17.94 -5.26 11.26
N ARG A 207 18.91 -4.69 10.54
CA ARG A 207 18.73 -4.02 9.23
C ARG A 207 18.88 -4.99 8.06
N CYS A 208 20.09 -5.53 7.83
CA CYS A 208 20.41 -6.34 6.65
C CYS A 208 20.34 -7.87 6.87
N GLY A 209 20.35 -8.34 8.12
CA GLY A 209 20.36 -9.77 8.46
C GLY A 209 21.73 -10.44 8.47
N ALA A 210 22.84 -9.72 8.25
CA ALA A 210 24.19 -10.26 8.39
C ALA A 210 24.57 -10.50 9.87
N PRO A 211 25.50 -11.41 10.20
CA PRO A 211 25.96 -11.61 11.58
C PRO A 211 26.47 -10.31 12.23
N VAL A 212 26.33 -10.23 13.55
CA VAL A 212 26.78 -9.09 14.36
C VAL A 212 27.82 -9.55 15.36
N HIS A 213 28.81 -8.69 15.59
CA HIS A 213 29.85 -8.89 16.60
C HIS A 213 29.47 -8.12 17.88
N ASP A 214 29.87 -8.65 19.04
CA ASP A 214 29.85 -7.94 20.33
C ASP A 214 28.45 -7.53 20.84
N GLY A 215 27.43 -8.34 20.54
CA GLY A 215 26.06 -8.11 21.04
C GLY A 215 25.38 -6.85 20.49
N LEU A 216 25.96 -6.20 19.48
CA LEU A 216 25.37 -5.04 18.85
C LEU A 216 24.07 -5.41 18.11
N SER A 217 23.21 -4.41 17.87
CA SER A 217 21.95 -4.64 17.13
C SER A 217 22.11 -4.58 15.61
N ARG A 218 23.29 -4.17 15.13
CA ARG A 218 23.63 -3.93 13.73
C ARG A 218 25.07 -4.35 13.46
N CYS A 219 25.32 -4.87 12.25
CA CYS A 219 26.68 -5.18 11.81
C CYS A 219 27.48 -3.89 11.54
N ALA A 220 28.81 -3.98 11.56
CA ALA A 220 29.72 -2.84 11.36
C ALA A 220 29.41 -2.03 10.09
N PRO A 221 29.16 -2.62 8.90
CA PRO A 221 28.82 -1.85 7.71
C PRO A 221 27.52 -1.05 7.87
N CYS A 222 26.49 -1.63 8.49
CA CYS A 222 25.24 -0.92 8.73
C CYS A 222 25.43 0.21 9.76
N ALA A 223 26.25 -0.01 10.79
CA ALA A 223 26.57 1.00 11.79
C ALA A 223 27.25 2.22 11.14
N VAL A 224 28.26 2.01 10.29
CA VAL A 224 28.94 3.08 9.54
C VAL A 224 27.96 3.83 8.62
N ILE A 225 27.09 3.12 7.89
CA ILE A 225 26.07 3.77 7.05
C ILE A 225 25.12 4.62 7.90
N ASP A 226 24.72 4.12 9.08
CA ASP A 226 23.84 4.84 9.98
C ASP A 226 24.53 6.06 10.62
N GLU A 227 25.83 6.01 10.86
CA GLU A 227 26.65 7.14 11.30
C GLU A 227 26.84 8.16 10.18
N ALA A 228 27.24 7.74 8.98
CA ALA A 228 27.35 8.62 7.82
C ALA A 228 26.03 9.30 7.46
N GLY A 229 24.91 8.60 7.64
CA GLY A 229 23.57 9.17 7.47
C GLY A 229 23.17 10.17 8.56
N ARG A 230 23.76 10.09 9.76
CA ARG A 230 23.63 11.11 10.80
C ARG A 230 24.54 12.27 10.44
N ASN A 231 24.11 13.15 9.55
CA ASN A 231 24.75 14.46 9.39
C ASN A 231 24.29 15.36 10.55
N PRO A 232 25.08 15.53 11.63
CA PRO A 232 24.65 16.25 12.82
C PRO A 232 24.49 17.74 12.48
N GLU A 233 25.32 18.27 11.59
CA GLU A 233 25.27 19.65 11.14
C GLU A 233 23.95 19.98 10.44
N ARG A 234 23.49 19.12 9.52
CA ARG A 234 22.21 19.32 8.83
C ARG A 234 21.03 19.25 9.81
N LYS A 235 21.07 18.31 10.77
CA LYS A 235 20.05 18.21 11.82
C LYS A 235 20.07 19.46 12.72
N ASN A 236 21.26 19.92 13.10
CA ASN A 236 21.48 21.10 13.92
C ASN A 236 21.06 22.37 13.17
N ALA A 237 21.37 22.50 11.88
CA ALA A 237 20.94 23.62 11.05
C ALA A 237 19.42 23.69 10.93
N ARG A 238 18.74 22.56 10.69
CA ARG A 238 17.27 22.51 10.68
C ARG A 238 16.69 22.87 12.05
N SER A 239 17.30 22.37 13.13
CA SER A 239 16.86 22.68 14.50
C SER A 239 17.05 24.16 14.84
N ARG A 240 18.20 24.76 14.46
CA ARG A 240 18.50 26.19 14.61
C ARG A 240 17.51 27.05 13.84
N LYS A 241 17.22 26.69 12.59
CA LYS A 241 16.22 27.38 11.76
C LYS A 241 14.82 27.34 12.40
N LEU A 242 14.37 26.14 12.80
CA LEU A 242 13.06 25.99 13.45
C LEU A 242 12.99 26.74 14.80
N TYR A 243 14.09 26.74 15.56
CA TYR A 243 14.20 27.51 16.79
C TYR A 243 14.03 29.01 16.52
N ALA A 244 14.76 29.56 15.54
CA ALA A 244 14.67 30.96 15.16
C ALA A 244 13.27 31.33 14.65
N GLU A 245 12.67 30.52 13.77
CA GLU A 245 11.30 30.71 13.25
C GLU A 245 10.26 30.72 14.38
N ARG A 246 10.37 29.79 15.34
CA ARG A 246 9.45 29.73 16.49
C ARG A 246 9.62 30.95 17.40
N ARG A 247 10.86 31.36 17.69
CA ARG A 247 11.15 32.56 18.48
C ARG A 247 10.60 33.82 17.84
N ALA A 248 10.79 34.00 16.53
CA ALA A 248 10.27 35.14 15.78
C ALA A 248 8.73 35.23 15.81
N ARG A 249 8.03 34.08 15.93
CA ARG A 249 6.56 34.00 16.05
C ARG A 249 6.06 34.04 17.49
N GLY A 250 6.93 34.21 18.49
CA GLY A 250 6.54 34.16 19.90
C GLY A 250 6.03 32.78 20.35
N LEU A 251 6.49 31.71 19.70
CA LEU A 251 6.11 30.33 20.00
C LEU A 251 7.19 29.60 20.81
N CYS A 252 6.73 28.71 21.69
CA CYS A 252 7.54 27.79 22.47
C CYS A 252 8.39 26.93 21.54
N THR A 253 9.70 26.94 21.78
CA THR A 253 10.68 26.22 20.96
C THR A 253 10.56 24.69 21.07
N ALA A 254 9.90 24.17 22.12
CA ALA A 254 9.64 22.75 22.32
C ALA A 254 8.31 22.31 21.66
N CYS A 255 7.17 22.78 22.16
CA CYS A 255 5.84 22.32 21.73
C CYS A 255 5.18 23.18 20.64
N GLY A 256 5.64 24.42 20.43
CA GLY A 256 5.07 25.34 19.43
C GLY A 256 3.85 26.16 19.88
N THR A 257 3.44 26.12 21.16
CA THR A 257 2.38 26.98 21.70
C THR A 257 2.88 28.40 21.95
N PRO A 258 2.04 29.45 21.94
CA PRO A 258 2.46 30.81 22.31
C PRO A 258 3.17 30.83 23.68
N SER A 259 4.28 31.56 23.78
CA SER A 259 5.14 31.58 24.97
C SER A 259 5.32 32.97 25.61
N GLN A 260 4.50 33.95 25.23
CA GLN A 260 4.54 35.32 25.79
C GLN A 260 5.96 35.92 25.82
N GLY A 261 6.75 35.70 24.76
CA GLY A 261 8.13 36.18 24.67
C GLY A 261 9.20 35.29 25.31
N ALA A 262 8.84 34.28 26.11
CA ALA A 262 9.77 33.29 26.64
C ALA A 262 10.22 32.28 25.57
N SER A 263 11.38 31.63 25.76
CA SER A 263 11.88 30.61 24.82
C SER A 263 11.06 29.32 24.85
N ARG A 264 10.38 29.05 25.97
CA ARG A 264 9.49 27.93 26.23
C ARG A 264 8.26 28.41 27.00
N CYS A 265 7.11 27.76 26.80
CA CYS A 265 5.95 27.98 27.65
C CYS A 265 6.16 27.35 29.04
N ALA A 266 5.40 27.79 30.06
CA ALA A 266 5.57 27.35 31.44
C ALA A 266 5.61 25.81 31.61
N PRO A 267 4.71 25.01 31.01
CA PRO A 267 4.76 23.54 31.16
C PRO A 267 6.02 22.91 30.55
N CYS A 268 6.53 23.47 29.44
CA CYS A 268 7.75 22.98 28.81
C CYS A 268 9.01 23.44 29.56
N ALA A 269 8.96 24.60 30.21
CA ALA A 269 10.02 25.09 31.07
C ALA A 269 10.14 24.20 32.32
N GLU A 270 9.04 23.96 33.02
CA GLU A 270 8.94 23.07 34.19
C GLU A 270 9.41 21.64 33.85
N LYS A 271 8.89 21.05 32.76
CA LYS A 271 9.34 19.73 32.30
C LYS A 271 10.84 19.68 32.01
N SER A 272 11.41 20.76 31.48
CA SER A 272 12.84 20.83 31.26
C SER A 272 13.63 20.99 32.55
N TYR A 273 13.10 21.73 33.51
CA TYR A 273 13.70 21.90 34.83
C TYR A 273 13.78 20.53 35.53
N HIS A 274 12.68 19.77 35.56
CA HIS A 274 12.67 18.39 36.09
C HIS A 274 13.55 17.42 35.29
N GLY A 275 13.75 17.68 34.00
CA GLY A 275 14.63 16.87 33.15
C GLY A 275 16.12 17.21 33.30
N SER A 276 16.44 18.35 33.90
CA SER A 276 17.80 18.85 34.06
C SER A 276 18.56 18.06 35.14
N ALA A 277 19.90 18.14 35.07
CA ALA A 277 20.79 17.51 36.05
C ALA A 277 20.44 17.89 37.50
N HIS A 278 20.03 19.14 37.72
CA HIS A 278 19.66 19.70 39.01
C HIS A 278 18.52 18.92 39.70
N PHE A 279 17.55 18.40 38.96
CA PHE A 279 16.43 17.66 39.54
C PHE A 279 16.68 16.14 39.60
N LYS A 280 17.62 15.62 38.80
CA LYS A 280 17.97 14.20 38.78
C LYS A 280 18.90 13.76 39.91
N GLY A 281 19.12 14.62 40.91
CA GLY A 281 20.03 14.32 42.01
C GLY A 281 21.46 14.11 41.55
N ILE A 282 21.88 14.71 40.42
CA ILE A 282 23.31 14.98 40.25
C ILE A 282 23.59 15.99 41.36
N PRO A 283 24.39 15.65 42.38
CA PRO A 283 24.67 16.59 43.46
C PRO A 283 25.15 17.87 42.78
N VAL A 284 24.51 18.98 43.11
CA VAL A 284 25.22 20.26 43.01
C VAL A 284 26.41 20.00 43.93
N TRP A 285 27.59 19.75 43.35
CA TRP A 285 28.77 19.56 44.16
C TRP A 285 28.84 20.80 45.04
N ASP A 286 28.73 20.61 46.35
CA ASP A 286 28.94 21.72 47.28
C ASP A 286 30.28 22.35 46.92
N PRO A 287 30.37 23.68 46.90
CA PRO A 287 31.58 24.35 46.46
C PRO A 287 32.78 23.78 47.22
N SER A 288 33.71 23.15 46.51
CA SER A 288 34.99 22.78 47.08
C SER A 288 35.80 24.06 47.28
N PHE A 289 36.33 24.21 48.49
CA PHE A 289 37.24 25.29 48.84
C PHE A 289 38.67 24.75 48.85
N THR A 290 39.60 25.47 48.23
CA THR A 290 41.04 25.17 48.27
C THR A 290 41.76 26.37 48.86
N VAL A 291 42.56 26.15 49.89
CA VAL A 291 43.40 27.17 50.52
C VAL A 291 44.77 27.12 49.89
N ILE A 292 45.22 28.21 49.28
CA ILE A 292 46.51 28.31 48.60
C ILE A 292 47.40 29.26 49.39
N GLU A 293 48.55 28.79 49.87
CA GLU A 293 49.55 29.66 50.48
C GLU A 293 50.18 30.59 49.45
N LEU A 294 50.14 31.90 49.68
CA LEU A 294 50.59 32.90 48.71
C LEU A 294 52.11 32.87 48.49
N ASP A 295 52.89 32.54 49.52
CA ASP A 295 54.35 32.58 49.44
C ASP A 295 54.95 31.32 48.81
N THR A 296 54.29 30.17 49.01
CA THR A 296 54.81 28.85 48.59
C THR A 296 54.05 28.27 47.41
N GLY A 297 52.84 28.76 47.14
CA GLY A 297 51.90 28.18 46.18
C GLY A 297 51.35 26.82 46.62
N ARG A 298 51.54 26.42 47.88
CA ARG A 298 51.07 25.13 48.38
C ARG A 298 49.56 25.15 48.58
N GLU A 299 48.89 24.14 48.03
CA GLU A 299 47.44 23.96 48.15
C GLU A 299 47.10 23.04 49.33
N HIS A 300 46.06 23.41 50.08
CA HIS A 300 45.41 22.62 51.11
C HIS A 300 43.93 22.48 50.74
N GLY A 301 43.43 21.24 50.63
CA GLY A 301 42.06 20.95 50.19
C GLY A 301 41.99 19.86 49.11
N PRO A 302 40.80 19.59 48.53
CA PRO A 302 39.57 20.38 48.65
C PRO A 302 38.86 20.19 50.01
N PHE A 303 38.19 21.23 50.46
CA PHE A 303 37.33 21.24 51.64
C PHE A 303 35.87 21.42 51.24
N ASP A 304 34.97 20.69 51.90
CA ASP A 304 33.54 20.71 51.56
C ASP A 304 32.79 21.89 52.22
N SER A 305 33.43 22.63 53.15
CA SER A 305 32.82 23.76 53.85
C SER A 305 33.81 24.85 54.28
N GLU A 306 33.31 26.07 54.50
CA GLU A 306 34.12 27.17 55.07
C GLU A 306 34.62 26.87 56.50
N ALA A 307 33.90 26.01 57.25
CA ALA A 307 34.31 25.59 58.58
C ALA A 307 35.58 24.72 58.53
N ASP A 308 35.67 23.84 57.52
CA ASP A 308 36.85 22.99 57.30
C ASP A 308 38.06 23.83 56.84
N VAL A 309 37.82 24.88 56.04
CA VAL A 309 38.85 25.89 55.72
C VAL A 309 39.36 26.56 57.00
N ALA A 310 38.46 27.02 57.88
CA ALA A 310 38.85 27.66 59.13
C ALA A 310 39.65 26.72 60.05
N LEU A 311 39.27 25.44 60.10
CA LEU A 311 40.04 24.41 60.83
C LEU A 311 41.42 24.20 60.21
N CYS A 312 41.53 24.11 58.89
CA CYS A 312 42.81 23.99 58.19
C CYS A 312 43.74 25.15 58.55
N LEU A 313 43.24 26.39 58.49
CA LEU A 313 44.02 27.58 58.85
C LEU A 313 44.52 27.52 60.29
N ALA A 314 43.67 27.08 61.22
CA ALA A 314 44.02 26.97 62.64
C ALA A 314 45.06 25.85 62.90
N PHE A 315 44.90 24.67 62.29
CA PHE A 315 45.79 23.52 62.49
C PHE A 315 47.18 23.74 61.88
N GLU A 316 47.23 24.23 60.65
CA GLU A 316 48.49 24.52 59.95
C GLU A 316 49.13 25.85 60.40
N LYS A 317 48.46 26.58 61.31
CA LYS A 317 48.88 27.90 61.83
C LYS A 317 49.13 28.91 60.71
N LEU A 318 48.27 28.86 59.67
CA LEU A 318 48.34 29.77 58.52
C LEU A 318 47.67 31.11 58.87
N ASP A 319 48.37 32.21 58.59
CA ASP A 319 47.80 33.55 58.73
C ASP A 319 46.84 33.81 57.57
N ARG A 320 45.64 34.32 57.87
CA ARG A 320 44.61 34.64 56.89
C ARG A 320 45.09 35.60 55.79
N ASN A 321 46.08 36.45 56.07
CA ASN A 321 46.66 37.38 55.10
C ASN A 321 47.72 36.75 54.18
N ARG A 322 48.11 35.50 54.43
CA ARG A 322 49.13 34.76 53.66
C ARG A 322 48.55 33.60 52.85
N VAL A 323 47.23 33.51 52.79
CA VAL A 323 46.52 32.47 52.05
C VAL A 323 45.43 33.09 51.19
N GLU A 324 45.15 32.46 50.05
CA GLU A 324 43.99 32.71 49.21
C GLU A 324 43.05 31.51 49.29
N VAL A 325 41.76 31.75 49.60
CA VAL A 325 40.75 30.69 49.60
C VAL A 325 40.00 30.76 48.28
N VAL A 326 40.22 29.76 47.42
CA VAL A 326 39.58 29.63 46.11
C VAL A 326 38.39 28.69 46.24
N SER A 327 37.19 29.13 45.86
CA SER A 327 36.03 28.24 45.75
C SER A 327 35.80 27.84 44.30
N ASP A 328 35.58 26.55 44.03
CA ASP A 328 35.23 26.06 42.68
C ASP A 328 33.78 26.40 42.27
N ALA A 329 33.02 27.06 43.15
CA ALA A 329 31.74 27.66 42.78
C ALA A 329 31.96 28.66 41.64
N SER A 330 31.28 28.41 40.51
CA SER A 330 31.19 29.38 39.43
C SER A 330 30.79 30.76 40.02
N PRO A 331 31.46 31.86 39.67
CA PRO A 331 31.16 33.22 40.19
C PRO A 331 29.68 33.63 40.04
N MET A 332 28.93 32.95 39.17
CA MET A 332 27.51 33.17 38.96
C MET A 332 26.61 32.54 40.05
N ALA A 333 27.09 31.58 40.83
CA ALA A 333 26.33 30.94 41.91
C ALA A 333 26.22 31.83 43.16
N SER A 334 27.26 32.62 43.46
CA SER A 334 27.30 33.54 44.59
C SER A 334 26.48 34.82 44.40
N LEU A 335 26.15 35.19 43.14
CA LEU A 335 25.30 36.35 42.84
C LEU A 335 23.79 36.08 42.99
N THR A 336 23.37 34.82 43.04
CA THR A 336 21.93 34.47 43.16
C THR A 336 21.43 34.30 44.61
N SER A 337 22.31 34.35 45.61
CA SER A 337 21.94 34.21 47.02
C SER A 337 21.76 35.54 47.77
N TRP A 338 21.92 36.68 47.11
CA TRP A 338 21.65 38.02 47.66
C TRP A 338 20.38 38.61 47.01
N GLY A 339 19.23 38.07 47.40
CA GLY A 339 17.89 38.52 47.00
C GLY A 339 16.83 38.03 47.98
#